data_AF-A0A3A8RGY0-F1
#
_entry.id   AF-A0A3A8RGY0-F1
#
_cell.length_a   1.000
_cell.length_b   1.000
_cell.length_c   1.000
_cell.angle_alpha   90.00
_cell.angle_beta   90.00
_cell.angle_gamma   90.00
#
_symmetry.space_group_name_H-M   'P 1'
#
loop_
_entity.id
_entity.type
_entity.pdbx_description
1 polymer ?
#
loop_
_entity_poly.entity_id
_entity_poly.type
_entity_poly.pdbx_seq_one_letter_code
_entity_poly.pdbx_strand_id
1 'polypeptide(L)'
;MDMLAEVALFGWLLLMVGHGCFIVARRESDQIVQFWRWVMLPLTLVSFLVLLPVFAQIAGRHWGEWGRLKAALHDNEARVRAFSSRADGVLSEEEYARAQSWWMEQPSTFRFETEPEPVRIHLRRTNPPYLVVDFGEGQNAVFDPVTMRCIYSD
;
A
#
# COMPACT_ATOMS: atom_id res chain seq x y z
N MET A 1 -8.87 5.78 6.14
CA MET A 1 -8.07 5.73 7.38
C MET A 1 -6.64 6.24 7.20
N ASP A 2 -6.10 6.34 5.98
CA ASP A 2 -4.66 6.58 5.80
C ASP A 2 -4.17 8.02 6.05
N MET A 3 -4.99 9.06 5.83
CA MET A 3 -4.53 10.46 6.00
C MET A 3 -4.23 10.80 7.47
N LEU A 4 -5.04 10.30 8.41
CA LEU A 4 -4.79 10.50 9.84
C LEU A 4 -3.56 9.71 10.33
N ALA A 5 -3.32 8.53 9.76
CA ALA A 5 -2.14 7.73 10.07
C ALA A 5 -0.87 8.41 9.53
N GLU A 6 -0.89 8.94 8.31
CA GLU A 6 0.23 9.69 7.71
C GLU A 6 0.55 10.97 8.49
N VAL A 7 -0.47 11.75 8.88
CA VAL A 7 -0.30 12.96 9.70
C VAL A 7 0.25 12.62 11.09
N ALA A 8 -0.24 11.53 11.71
CA ALA A 8 0.28 11.06 12.99
C ALA A 8 1.74 10.60 12.88
N LEU A 9 2.10 9.89 11.81
CA LEU A 9 3.48 9.45 11.55
C LEU A 9 4.43 10.64 11.34
N PHE A 10 3.98 11.65 10.57
CA PHE A 10 4.76 12.85 10.30
C PHE A 10 4.95 13.70 11.56
N GLY A 11 3.89 13.91 12.35
CA GLY A 11 3.98 14.59 13.65
C GLY A 11 4.90 13.86 14.63
N TRP A 12 4.87 12.53 14.60
CA TRP A 12 5.76 11.70 15.41
C TRP A 12 7.24 11.84 15.01
N LEU A 13 7.55 11.84 13.71
CA LEU A 13 8.90 12.07 13.20
C LEU A 13 9.44 13.44 13.61
N LEU A 14 8.60 14.48 13.54
CA LEU A 14 8.97 15.83 13.98
C LEU A 14 9.27 15.89 15.48
N LEU A 15 8.49 15.17 16.30
CA LEU A 15 8.79 15.03 17.73
C LEU A 15 10.15 14.37 17.92
N MET A 16 10.43 13.25 17.27
CA MET A 16 11.72 12.54 17.37
C MET A 16 12.92 13.40 16.94
N VAL A 17 12.78 14.16 15.85
CA VAL A 17 13.83 15.09 15.38
C VAL A 17 14.03 16.22 16.39
N GLY A 18 12.95 16.82 16.89
CA GLY A 18 13.01 17.83 17.95
C GLY A 18 13.67 17.29 19.23
N HIS A 19 13.46 16.01 19.56
CA HIS A 19 14.09 15.33 20.69
C HIS A 19 15.59 15.13 20.47
N GLY A 20 16.00 14.68 19.28
CA GLY A 20 17.41 14.54 18.91
C GLY A 20 18.15 15.88 18.99
N CYS A 21 17.54 16.94 18.45
CA CYS A 21 18.08 18.30 18.53
C CYS A 21 18.19 18.81 19.98
N PHE A 22 17.19 18.54 20.84
CA PHE A 22 17.23 18.94 22.26
C PHE A 22 18.38 18.26 23.03
N ILE A 23 18.62 16.98 22.78
CA ILE A 23 19.71 16.21 23.41
C ILE A 23 21.09 16.65 22.89
N VAL A 24 21.22 16.90 21.58
CA VAL A 24 22.48 17.35 20.96
C VAL A 24 22.83 18.79 21.35
N ALA A 25 21.82 19.65 21.50
CA ALA A 25 22.02 21.08 21.76
C ALA A 25 22.51 21.39 23.19
N ARG A 26 22.49 20.45 24.15
CA ARG A 26 22.94 20.73 25.52
C ARG A 26 23.89 19.70 26.09
N ARG A 27 25.04 20.20 26.52
CA ARG A 27 26.20 19.46 27.04
C ARG A 27 26.36 19.61 28.57
N GLU A 28 25.25 19.74 29.32
CA GLU A 28 25.30 20.01 30.76
C GLU A 28 24.57 19.00 31.64
N SER A 29 25.11 18.87 32.86
CA SER A 29 24.79 17.93 33.94
C SER A 29 23.65 18.43 34.84
N ASP A 30 22.50 18.78 34.26
CA ASP A 30 21.33 19.14 35.07
C ASP A 30 20.51 17.89 35.43
N GLN A 31 20.14 17.74 36.71
CA GLN A 31 19.29 16.64 37.19
C GLN A 31 17.95 16.57 36.44
N ILE A 32 17.43 17.71 36.00
CA ILE A 32 16.25 17.82 35.14
C ILE A 32 16.51 17.12 33.80
N VAL A 33 17.69 17.29 33.21
CA VAL A 33 18.09 16.65 31.94
C VAL A 33 18.24 15.14 32.12
N GLN A 34 18.83 14.67 33.24
CA GLN A 34 18.87 13.25 33.56
C GLN A 34 17.47 12.65 33.70
N PHE A 35 16.56 13.33 34.41
CA PHE A 35 15.17 12.92 34.55
C PHE A 35 14.47 12.81 33.20
N TRP A 36 14.58 13.83 32.34
CA TRP A 36 14.04 13.79 30.99
C TRP A 36 14.66 12.66 30.16
N ARG A 37 15.96 12.39 30.28
CA ARG A 37 16.61 11.28 29.56
C ARG A 37 16.05 9.91 29.96
N TRP A 38 15.69 9.74 31.24
CA TRP A 38 15.05 8.52 31.77
C TRP A 38 13.57 8.39 31.41
N VAL A 39 12.84 9.50 31.29
CA VAL A 39 11.41 9.50 30.91
C VAL A 39 11.23 9.37 29.39
N MET A 40 12.14 9.93 28.61
CA MET A 40 12.00 10.00 27.14
C MET A 40 12.28 8.66 26.46
N LEU A 41 13.20 7.85 27.00
CA LEU A 41 13.49 6.51 26.49
C LEU A 41 12.27 5.57 26.53
N PRO A 42 11.54 5.44 27.66
CA PRO A 42 10.31 4.68 27.70
C PRO A 42 9.20 5.35 26.88
N LEU A 43 9.12 6.69 26.81
CA LEU A 43 8.10 7.37 26.01
C LEU A 43 8.28 7.11 24.51
N THR A 44 9.52 7.14 24.01
CA THR A 44 9.84 6.81 22.61
C THR A 44 9.59 5.33 22.32
N LEU A 45 9.95 4.42 23.22
CA LEU A 45 9.60 3.00 23.13
C LEU A 45 8.09 2.76 23.07
N VAL A 46 7.32 3.34 24.01
CA VAL A 46 5.86 3.25 24.04
C VAL A 46 5.27 3.81 22.74
N SER A 47 5.81 4.92 22.24
CA SER A 47 5.33 5.50 21.00
C SER A 47 5.63 4.64 19.78
N PHE A 48 6.79 3.97 19.72
CA PHE A 48 7.08 2.97 18.69
C PHE A 48 6.14 1.77 18.78
N LEU A 49 5.86 1.28 19.99
CA LEU A 49 4.95 0.16 20.23
C LEU A 49 3.51 0.48 19.78
N VAL A 50 3.04 1.72 20.01
CA VAL A 50 1.72 2.18 19.54
C VAL A 50 1.65 2.26 18.01
N LEU A 51 2.76 2.56 17.33
CA LEU A 51 2.82 2.65 15.87
C LEU A 51 3.10 1.31 15.18
N LEU A 52 3.56 0.30 15.92
CA LEU A 52 3.87 -1.03 15.39
C LEU A 52 2.72 -1.63 14.55
N PRO A 53 1.43 -1.54 14.92
CA PRO A 53 0.33 -2.04 14.11
C PRO A 53 0.19 -1.31 12.77
N VAL A 54 0.45 0.00 12.76
CA VAL A 54 0.42 0.82 11.53
C VAL A 54 1.54 0.41 10.59
N PHE A 55 2.76 0.25 11.12
CA PHE A 55 3.88 -0.27 10.33
C PHE A 55 3.62 -1.69 9.82
N ALA A 56 3.04 -2.57 10.63
CA ALA A 56 2.68 -3.93 10.22
C ALA A 56 1.63 -3.94 9.10
N GLN A 57 0.62 -3.07 9.16
CA GLN A 57 -0.39 -2.93 8.09
C GLN A 57 0.22 -2.39 6.80
N ILE A 58 1.04 -1.34 6.86
CA ILE A 58 1.75 -0.79 5.70
C ILE A 58 2.68 -1.87 5.12
N ALA A 59 3.40 -2.57 5.99
CA ALA A 59 4.33 -3.58 5.56
C ALA A 59 3.64 -4.78 4.91
N GLY A 60 2.52 -5.23 5.49
CA GLY A 60 1.68 -6.28 4.93
C GLY A 60 1.11 -5.93 3.56
N ARG A 61 0.87 -4.64 3.25
CA ARG A 61 0.36 -4.19 1.94
C ARG A 61 1.44 -4.07 0.86
N HIS A 62 2.69 -3.83 1.24
CA HIS A 62 3.77 -3.48 0.30
C HIS A 62 4.88 -4.53 0.18
N TRP A 63 5.01 -5.44 1.16
CA TRP A 63 5.99 -6.51 1.15
C TRP A 63 5.32 -7.89 1.17
N GLY A 64 6.12 -8.94 1.01
CA GLY A 64 5.63 -10.32 0.96
C GLY A 64 4.75 -10.59 -0.27
N GLU A 65 3.69 -11.38 -0.07
CA GLU A 65 2.80 -11.80 -1.15
C GLU A 65 2.03 -10.64 -1.78
N TRP A 66 1.56 -9.71 -0.96
CA TRP A 66 0.85 -8.51 -1.43
C TRP A 66 1.75 -7.58 -2.23
N GLY A 67 3.03 -7.48 -1.90
CA GLY A 67 4.03 -6.78 -2.71
C GLY A 67 4.22 -7.44 -4.09
N ARG A 68 4.24 -8.78 -4.14
CA ARG A 68 4.30 -9.52 -5.42
C ARG A 68 3.03 -9.34 -6.24
N LEU A 69 1.86 -9.39 -5.60
CA LEU A 69 0.58 -9.10 -6.26
C LEU A 69 0.57 -7.67 -6.81
N LYS A 70 1.02 -6.69 -6.02
CA LYS A 70 1.16 -5.28 -6.45
C LYS A 70 1.98 -5.18 -7.73
N ALA A 71 3.16 -5.81 -7.77
CA ALA A 71 4.02 -5.80 -8.94
C ALA A 71 3.31 -6.41 -10.16
N ALA A 72 2.67 -7.58 -9.98
CA ALA A 72 1.92 -8.24 -11.04
C ALA A 72 0.73 -7.40 -11.55
N LEU A 73 -0.02 -6.75 -10.67
CA LEU A 73 -1.11 -5.85 -11.04
C LEU A 73 -0.57 -4.61 -11.75
N HIS A 74 0.51 -4.02 -11.26
CA HIS A 74 1.12 -2.84 -11.87
C HIS A 74 1.60 -3.11 -13.30
N ASP A 75 2.32 -4.22 -13.50
CA ASP A 75 2.87 -4.60 -14.81
C ASP A 75 1.74 -4.91 -15.81
N ASN A 76 0.73 -5.66 -15.38
CA ASN A 76 -0.40 -6.01 -16.24
C ASN A 76 -1.30 -4.80 -16.54
N GLU A 77 -1.54 -3.93 -15.56
CA GLU A 77 -2.31 -2.71 -15.75
C GLU A 77 -1.60 -1.78 -16.75
N ALA A 78 -0.26 -1.68 -16.71
CA ALA A 78 0.51 -0.94 -17.70
C ALA A 78 0.33 -1.52 -19.12
N ARG A 79 0.32 -2.85 -19.26
CA ARG A 79 0.07 -3.53 -20.55
C ARG A 79 -1.33 -3.27 -21.08
N VAL A 80 -2.35 -3.30 -20.21
CA VAL A 80 -3.74 -2.99 -20.56
C VAL A 80 -3.88 -1.52 -20.97
N ARG A 81 -3.25 -0.60 -20.23
CA ARG A 81 -3.26 0.83 -20.55
C ARG A 81 -2.52 1.16 -21.85
N ALA A 82 -1.56 0.34 -22.27
CA ALA A 82 -0.86 0.52 -23.55
C ALA A 82 -1.80 0.38 -24.76
N PHE A 83 -3.00 -0.19 -24.59
CA PHE A 83 -4.04 -0.18 -25.63
C PHE A 83 -4.75 1.16 -25.77
N SER A 84 -4.63 2.06 -24.78
CA SER A 84 -5.24 3.39 -24.83
C SER A 84 -4.42 4.31 -25.72
N SER A 85 -5.11 5.00 -26.63
CA SER A 85 -4.55 6.12 -27.40
C SER A 85 -4.51 7.44 -26.61
N ARG A 86 -5.03 7.47 -25.38
CA ARG A 86 -5.20 8.68 -24.56
C ARG A 86 -4.19 8.76 -23.43
N ALA A 87 -3.83 9.99 -23.05
CA ALA A 87 -2.89 10.25 -21.96
C ALA A 87 -3.45 9.93 -20.56
N ASP A 88 -4.78 9.92 -20.40
CA ASP A 88 -5.45 9.54 -19.15
C ASP A 88 -5.56 8.01 -18.97
N GLY A 89 -5.16 7.23 -19.97
CA GLY A 89 -5.21 5.77 -19.95
C GLY A 89 -6.62 5.20 -20.07
N VAL A 90 -7.63 6.03 -20.37
CA VAL A 90 -9.00 5.56 -20.55
C VAL A 90 -9.14 4.87 -21.91
N LEU A 91 -9.62 3.62 -21.88
CA LEU A 91 -9.92 2.83 -23.07
C LEU A 91 -11.28 3.22 -23.65
N SER A 92 -11.32 3.47 -24.96
CA SER A 92 -12.55 3.45 -25.75
C SER A 92 -13.10 2.01 -25.87
N GLU A 93 -14.32 1.87 -26.39
CA GLU A 93 -14.97 0.56 -26.55
C GLU A 93 -14.16 -0.42 -27.40
N GLU A 94 -13.63 0.04 -28.53
CA GLU A 94 -12.81 -0.78 -29.42
C GLU A 94 -11.46 -1.14 -28.78
N GLU A 95 -10.87 -0.20 -28.03
CA GLU A 95 -9.62 -0.44 -27.29
C GLU A 95 -9.83 -1.44 -26.15
N TYR A 96 -10.94 -1.34 -25.42
CA TYR A 96 -11.32 -2.28 -24.37
C TYR A 96 -11.56 -3.68 -24.95
N ALA A 97 -12.28 -3.80 -26.07
CA ALA A 97 -12.52 -5.08 -26.72
C ALA A 97 -11.21 -5.77 -27.13
N ARG A 98 -10.24 -5.01 -27.66
CA ARG A 98 -8.90 -5.52 -28.00
C ARG A 98 -8.08 -5.91 -26.77
N ALA A 99 -8.12 -5.09 -25.72
CA ALA A 99 -7.46 -5.42 -24.46
C ALA A 99 -8.08 -6.68 -23.83
N GLN A 100 -9.40 -6.83 -23.91
CA GLN A 100 -10.14 -7.97 -23.40
C GLN A 100 -9.80 -9.25 -24.18
N SER A 101 -9.78 -9.22 -25.50
CA SER A 101 -9.40 -10.38 -26.31
C SER A 101 -7.97 -10.81 -26.00
N TRP A 102 -7.06 -9.84 -25.91
CA TRP A 102 -5.67 -10.09 -25.54
C TRP A 102 -5.52 -10.69 -24.13
N TRP A 103 -6.30 -10.22 -23.16
CA TRP A 103 -6.29 -10.76 -21.79
C TRP A 103 -6.84 -12.19 -21.72
N MET A 104 -7.86 -12.52 -22.50
CA MET A 104 -8.40 -13.87 -22.58
C MET A 104 -7.37 -14.89 -23.11
N GLU A 105 -6.43 -14.46 -23.94
CA GLU A 105 -5.31 -15.28 -24.38
C GLU A 105 -4.23 -15.46 -23.31
N GLN A 106 -4.16 -14.56 -22.32
CA GLN A 106 -3.17 -14.54 -21.25
C GLN A 106 -3.84 -14.44 -19.87
N PRO A 107 -4.69 -15.41 -19.49
CA PRO A 107 -5.35 -15.38 -18.19
C PRO A 107 -4.30 -15.37 -17.08
N SER A 108 -4.31 -14.31 -16.27
CA SER A 108 -3.37 -14.17 -15.17
C SER A 108 -4.01 -14.70 -13.88
N THR A 109 -3.29 -15.56 -13.19
CA THR A 109 -3.63 -16.00 -11.83
C THR A 109 -2.49 -15.62 -10.89
N PHE A 110 -2.83 -15.46 -9.61
CA PHE A 110 -1.85 -15.21 -8.57
C PHE A 110 -2.06 -16.21 -7.44
N ARG A 111 -0.99 -16.84 -6.96
CA ARG A 111 -1.06 -17.79 -5.86
C ARG A 111 -0.63 -17.10 -4.58
N PHE A 112 -1.56 -16.98 -3.64
CA PHE A 112 -1.24 -16.73 -2.24
C PHE A 112 -0.92 -18.06 -1.55
N GLU A 113 0.02 -18.04 -0.62
CA GLU A 113 0.35 -19.19 0.22
C GLU A 113 -0.78 -19.48 1.23
N THR A 114 -1.52 -18.44 1.63
CA THR A 114 -2.65 -18.55 2.58
C THR A 114 -3.94 -19.04 1.95
N GLU A 115 -4.07 -18.93 0.62
CA GLU A 115 -5.31 -19.29 -0.09
C GLU A 115 -5.25 -20.74 -0.64
N PRO A 116 -6.38 -21.48 -0.56
CA PRO A 116 -6.44 -22.85 -1.04
C PRO A 116 -6.32 -22.92 -2.56
N GLU A 117 -6.91 -21.95 -3.28
CA GLU A 117 -6.87 -21.83 -4.74
C GLU A 117 -6.13 -20.56 -5.18
N PRO A 118 -5.50 -20.55 -6.38
CA PRO A 118 -4.96 -19.33 -6.94
C PRO A 118 -6.09 -18.34 -7.24
N VAL A 119 -5.91 -17.08 -6.84
CA VAL A 119 -6.83 -16.01 -7.18
C VAL A 119 -6.72 -15.70 -8.67
N ARG A 120 -7.85 -15.34 -9.28
CA ARG A 120 -7.90 -15.00 -10.71
C ARG A 120 -7.82 -13.49 -10.87
N ILE A 121 -7.13 -13.04 -11.90
CA ILE A 121 -7.10 -11.62 -12.26
C ILE A 121 -7.85 -11.48 -13.58
N HIS A 122 -8.90 -10.66 -13.58
CA HIS A 122 -9.73 -10.43 -14.75
C HIS A 122 -9.90 -8.94 -15.05
N LEU A 123 -10.19 -8.64 -16.32
CA LEU A 123 -10.52 -7.29 -16.75
C LEU A 123 -11.97 -6.94 -16.41
N ARG A 124 -12.17 -5.74 -15.90
CA ARG A 124 -13.48 -5.13 -15.69
C ARG A 124 -13.62 -3.90 -16.57
N ARG A 125 -14.84 -3.73 -17.11
CA ARG A 125 -15.20 -2.56 -17.91
C ARG A 125 -15.55 -1.38 -17.01
N THR A 126 -14.52 -0.67 -16.55
CA THR A 126 -14.61 0.54 -15.72
C THR A 126 -13.65 1.61 -16.23
N ASN A 127 -13.60 2.78 -15.59
CA ASN A 127 -12.41 3.62 -15.68
C ASN A 127 -11.24 2.93 -14.96
N PRO A 128 -9.97 3.27 -15.28
CA PRO A 128 -8.82 2.68 -14.61
C PRO A 128 -8.93 2.83 -13.06
N PRO A 129 -8.50 1.84 -12.26
CA PRO A 129 -7.84 0.59 -12.69
C PRO A 129 -8.78 -0.45 -13.30
N TYR A 130 -8.27 -1.21 -14.28
CA TYR A 130 -9.05 -2.18 -15.06
C TYR A 130 -9.01 -3.60 -14.51
N LEU A 131 -8.00 -3.92 -13.71
CA LEU A 131 -7.79 -5.26 -13.17
C LEU A 131 -8.54 -5.46 -11.85
N VAL A 132 -9.19 -6.62 -11.74
CA VAL A 132 -9.90 -7.08 -10.55
C VAL A 132 -9.29 -8.39 -10.10
N VAL A 133 -9.12 -8.54 -8.79
CA VAL A 133 -8.70 -9.78 -8.15
C VAL A 133 -9.94 -10.51 -7.67
N ASP A 134 -10.14 -11.72 -8.15
CA ASP A 134 -11.23 -12.64 -7.80
C ASP A 134 -10.67 -13.73 -6.88
N PHE A 135 -11.09 -13.69 -5.61
CA PHE A 135 -10.70 -14.65 -4.58
C PHE A 135 -11.55 -15.94 -4.63
N GLY A 136 -12.49 -16.04 -5.56
CA GLY A 136 -13.47 -17.11 -5.62
C GLY A 136 -14.74 -16.77 -4.83
N GLU A 137 -15.78 -17.58 -5.02
CA GLU A 137 -17.06 -17.45 -4.31
C GLU A 137 -17.74 -16.07 -4.42
N GLY A 138 -17.41 -15.30 -5.47
CA GLY A 138 -17.93 -13.94 -5.68
C GLY A 138 -17.20 -12.86 -4.88
N GLN A 139 -16.10 -13.18 -4.20
CA GLN A 139 -15.29 -12.22 -3.47
C GLN A 139 -14.32 -11.52 -4.43
N ASN A 140 -14.76 -10.42 -5.03
CA ASN A 140 -13.94 -9.61 -5.92
C ASN A 140 -13.43 -8.37 -5.20
N ALA A 141 -12.16 -8.03 -5.42
CA ALA A 141 -11.60 -6.77 -4.95
C ALA A 141 -10.81 -6.06 -6.05
N VAL A 142 -10.91 -4.73 -6.05
CA VAL A 142 -10.14 -3.84 -6.92
C VAL A 142 -9.19 -3.05 -6.06
N PHE A 143 -7.91 -3.08 -6.43
CA PHE A 143 -6.87 -2.36 -5.73
C PHE A 143 -6.30 -1.25 -6.59
N ASP A 144 -5.99 -0.12 -5.97
CA ASP A 144 -5.14 0.89 -6.58
C ASP A 144 -3.75 0.30 -6.81
N PRO A 145 -3.22 0.24 -8.05
CA PRO A 145 -1.96 -0.43 -8.34
C PRO A 145 -0.73 0.30 -7.76
N VAL A 146 -0.87 1.57 -7.34
CA VAL A 146 0.21 2.36 -6.74
C VAL A 146 0.18 2.24 -5.22
N THR A 147 -0.98 2.46 -4.61
CA THR A 147 -1.13 2.52 -3.15
C THR A 147 -1.55 1.18 -2.52
N MET A 148 -2.00 0.22 -3.33
CA MET A 148 -2.61 -1.05 -2.88
C MET A 148 -3.81 -0.86 -1.95
N ARG A 149 -4.46 0.30 -1.99
CA ARG A 149 -5.71 0.51 -1.28
C ARG A 149 -6.83 -0.20 -2.03
N CYS A 150 -7.67 -0.92 -1.28
CA CYS A 150 -8.90 -1.49 -1.82
C CYS A 150 -9.84 -0.33 -2.19
N ILE A 151 -10.16 -0.20 -3.47
CA ILE A 151 -11.10 0.78 -4.03
C ILE A 151 -12.52 0.22 -4.01
N TYR A 152 -12.65 -1.10 -4.17
CA TYR A 152 -13.91 -1.82 -4.24
C TYR A 152 -13.73 -3.24 -3.70
N SER A 153 -14.70 -3.71 -2.92
CA SER A 153 -14.85 -5.11 -2.51
C SER A 153 -16.32 -5.46 -2.59
N ASP A 154 -16.62 -6.65 -3.10
CA ASP A 154 -17.92 -7.32 -2.88
C ASP A 154 -18.02 -7.86 -1.44
#